data_AF-A0A936J504-F1
#
_entry.id   AF-A0A936J504-F1
#
_cell.length_a   1.000
_cell.length_b   1.000
_cell.length_c   1.000
_cell.angle_alpha   90.00
_cell.angle_beta   90.00
_cell.angle_gamma   90.00
#
_symmetry.space_group_name_H-M   'P 1'
#
loop_
_entity.id
_entity.type
_entity.pdbx_description
1 polymer ?
#
loop_
_entity_poly.entity_id
_entity_poly.type
_entity_poly.pdbx_seq_one_letter_code
_entity_poly.pdbx_strand_id
1 'polypeptide(L)'
;MVEKLTVIFFIILCLLLGFYLILSPWDTIFGNWSENYLLVFAADKSGIPGVQRTVASNWFRGAVTGLGVLNLVIAFWEAAHFKQSVAMLQGKQSESQK
;
A
#
# COMPACT_ATOMS: atom_id res chain seq x y z
N MET A 1 20.97 5.57 14.60
CA MET A 1 20.86 6.32 13.32
C MET A 1 20.00 5.56 12.31
N VAL A 2 20.15 4.22 12.25
CA VAL A 2 19.38 3.33 11.37
C VAL A 2 17.87 3.43 11.62
N GLU A 3 17.44 3.54 12.87
CA GLU A 3 16.03 3.55 13.29
C GLU A 3 15.27 4.74 12.73
N LYS A 4 15.88 5.93 12.77
CA LYS A 4 15.32 7.14 12.15
C LYS A 4 15.15 6.96 10.65
N LEU A 5 16.14 6.37 10.00
CA LEU A 5 16.14 6.12 8.56
C LEU A 5 15.07 5.08 8.19
N THR A 6 14.89 4.04 9.00
CA THR A 6 13.82 3.05 8.85
C THR A 6 12.43 3.66 8.96
N VAL A 7 12.18 4.53 9.95
CA VAL A 7 10.88 5.22 10.08
C VAL A 7 10.62 6.15 8.90
N ILE A 8 11.64 6.92 8.48
CA ILE A 8 11.52 7.80 7.30
C ILE A 8 11.21 6.97 6.05
N PHE A 9 11.93 5.87 5.84
CA PHE A 9 11.70 4.98 4.71
C PHE A 9 10.29 4.37 4.74
N PHE A 10 9.82 3.94 5.91
CA PHE A 10 8.46 3.44 6.10
C PHE A 10 7.40 4.49 5.72
N ILE A 11 7.55 5.73 6.20
CA ILE A 11 6.64 6.83 5.85
C ILE A 11 6.62 7.07 4.34
N ILE A 12 7.78 7.12 3.70
CA ILE A 12 7.90 7.31 2.24
C ILE A 12 7.23 6.16 1.49
N LEU A 13 7.44 4.90 1.91
CA LEU A 13 6.80 3.74 1.30
C LEU A 13 5.28 3.81 1.43
N CYS A 14 4.75 4.14 2.61
CA CYS A 14 3.31 4.30 2.81
C CYS A 14 2.73 5.44 1.96
N LEU A 15 3.45 6.56 1.81
CA LEU A 15 3.02 7.63 0.92
C LEU A 15 2.98 7.17 -0.55
N LEU A 16 4.08 6.62 -1.06
CA LEU A 16 4.19 6.18 -2.46
C LEU A 16 3.17 5.09 -2.78
N LEU A 17 3.07 4.07 -1.91
CA LEU A 17 2.11 2.99 -2.09
C LEU A 17 0.67 3.49 -1.94
N GLY A 18 0.41 4.40 -1.00
CA GLY A 18 -0.90 5.01 -0.81
C GLY A 18 -1.38 5.75 -2.05
N PHE A 19 -0.53 6.62 -2.60
CA PHE A 19 -0.82 7.31 -3.86
C PHE A 19 -1.00 6.33 -5.03
N TYR A 20 -0.15 5.32 -5.15
CA TYR A 20 -0.27 4.31 -6.19
C TYR A 20 -1.59 3.54 -6.11
N LEU A 21 -2.02 3.12 -4.92
CA LEU A 21 -3.28 2.42 -4.70
C LEU A 21 -4.50 3.31 -4.95
N ILE A 22 -4.41 4.61 -4.62
CA ILE A 22 -5.48 5.55 -4.91
C ILE A 22 -5.65 5.73 -6.42
N LEU A 23 -4.56 5.82 -7.17
CA LEU A 23 -4.59 6.24 -8.58
C LEU A 23 -4.67 5.07 -9.57
N SER A 24 -4.09 3.92 -9.25
CA SER A 24 -4.05 2.75 -10.14
C SER A 24 -5.42 2.24 -10.64
N PRO A 25 -6.51 2.23 -9.85
CA PRO A 25 -7.77 1.62 -10.31
C PRO A 25 -8.66 2.55 -11.15
N TRP A 26 -8.29 3.81 -11.38
CA TRP A 26 -9.16 4.79 -12.03
C TRP A 26 -8.85 5.03 -13.51
N ASP A 27 -7.98 4.24 -14.12
CA ASP A 27 -7.63 4.30 -15.55
C ASP A 27 -7.07 5.66 -16.02
N THR A 28 -6.80 6.60 -15.10
CA THR A 28 -6.45 7.99 -15.42
C THR A 28 -4.96 8.20 -15.70
N ILE A 29 -4.09 7.45 -15.01
CA ILE A 29 -2.63 7.68 -15.04
C ILE A 29 -1.87 6.43 -15.50
N PHE A 30 -2.28 5.24 -15.09
CA PHE A 30 -1.52 4.00 -15.29
C PHE A 30 -2.07 3.09 -16.39
N GLY A 31 -3.04 3.57 -17.18
CA GLY A 31 -3.71 2.79 -18.22
C GLY A 31 -4.84 1.91 -17.66
N ASN A 32 -5.29 0.94 -18.46
CA ASN A 32 -6.55 0.23 -18.25
C ASN A 32 -6.40 -0.87 -17.17
N TRP A 33 -6.84 -0.58 -15.95
CA TRP A 33 -6.82 -1.43 -14.75
C TRP A 33 -7.45 -2.81 -14.97
N SER A 34 -8.54 -2.88 -15.74
CA SER A 34 -9.25 -4.14 -16.00
C SER A 34 -8.63 -5.00 -17.11
N GLU A 35 -7.66 -4.48 -17.85
CA GLU A 35 -7.03 -5.15 -19.00
C GLU A 35 -5.54 -5.44 -18.75
N ASN A 36 -5.23 -5.81 -17.51
CA ASN A 36 -3.88 -6.24 -17.13
C ASN A 36 -3.60 -7.67 -17.61
N TYR A 37 -2.46 -7.87 -18.28
CA TYR A 37 -2.03 -9.19 -18.76
C TYR A 37 -1.94 -10.23 -17.65
N LEU A 38 -1.52 -9.80 -16.45
CA LEU A 38 -1.49 -10.64 -15.25
C LEU A 38 -2.89 -11.08 -14.81
N LEU A 39 -3.88 -10.20 -14.96
CA LEU A 39 -5.26 -10.49 -14.58
C LEU A 39 -5.89 -11.49 -15.55
N VAL A 40 -5.58 -11.35 -16.84
CA VAL A 40 -5.99 -12.30 -17.88
C VAL A 40 -5.36 -13.66 -17.62
N PHE A 41 -4.05 -13.72 -17.37
CA PHE A 41 -3.35 -14.96 -17.04
C PHE A 41 -3.88 -15.61 -15.75
N ALA A 42 -4.18 -14.81 -14.73
CA ALA A 42 -4.74 -15.30 -13.47
C ALA A 42 -6.18 -15.80 -13.63
N ALA A 43 -7.01 -15.12 -14.42
CA ALA A 43 -8.37 -15.55 -14.71
C ALA A 43 -8.38 -16.86 -15.51
N ASP A 44 -7.48 -16.98 -16.50
CA ASP A 44 -7.32 -18.18 -17.32
C ASP A 44 -6.83 -19.37 -16.48
N LYS A 45 -5.81 -19.15 -15.64
CA LYS A 45 -5.25 -20.19 -14.76
C LYS A 45 -6.19 -20.60 -13.61
N SER A 46 -6.97 -19.68 -13.09
CA SER A 46 -7.93 -19.97 -12.00
C SER A 46 -9.22 -20.61 -12.51
N GLY A 47 -9.53 -20.49 -13.80
CA GLY A 47 -10.77 -20.99 -14.39
C GLY A 47 -12.01 -20.22 -13.90
N ILE A 48 -11.84 -19.07 -13.25
CA ILE A 48 -12.93 -18.26 -12.69
C ILE A 48 -13.10 -17.00 -13.55
N PRO A 49 -14.02 -17.00 -14.54
CA PRO A 49 -14.25 -15.84 -15.41
C PRO A 49 -14.80 -14.61 -14.65
N GLY A 50 -15.28 -14.79 -13.42
CA GLY A 50 -15.75 -13.70 -12.56
C GLY A 50 -14.65 -12.83 -11.93
N VAL A 51 -13.38 -13.27 -11.92
CA VAL A 51 -12.28 -12.52 -11.28
C VAL A 51 -12.07 -11.17 -11.98
N GLN A 52 -12.02 -11.17 -13.31
CA GLN A 52 -11.84 -9.93 -14.07
C GLN A 52 -12.99 -8.95 -13.84
N ARG A 53 -14.24 -9.45 -13.80
CA ARG A 53 -15.43 -8.63 -13.54
C ARG A 53 -15.44 -8.04 -12.13
N THR A 54 -14.98 -8.82 -11.14
CA THR A 54 -14.89 -8.38 -9.76
C THR A 54 -13.84 -7.29 -9.59
N VAL A 55 -12.65 -7.49 -10.15
CA VAL A 55 -11.55 -6.50 -10.10
C VAL A 55 -11.88 -5.22 -10.88
N ALA A 56 -12.61 -5.35 -11.98
CA ALA A 56 -13.08 -4.22 -12.77
C ALA A 56 -14.21 -3.43 -12.08
N SER A 57 -14.89 -4.01 -11.09
CA SER A 57 -16.02 -3.37 -10.42
C SER A 57 -15.62 -2.11 -9.63
N ASN A 58 -16.49 -1.10 -9.63
CA ASN A 58 -16.28 0.13 -8.86
C ASN A 58 -16.15 -0.13 -7.35
N TRP A 59 -16.74 -1.21 -6.84
CA TRP A 59 -16.60 -1.60 -5.44
C TRP A 59 -15.18 -2.04 -5.11
N PHE A 60 -14.58 -2.89 -5.96
CA PHE A 60 -13.19 -3.31 -5.79
C PHE A 60 -12.22 -2.14 -5.98
N ARG A 61 -12.44 -1.30 -7.00
CA ARG A 61 -11.67 -0.05 -7.21
C ARG A 61 -11.72 0.83 -5.95
N GLY A 62 -12.91 1.01 -5.39
CA GLY A 62 -13.12 1.76 -4.15
C GLY A 62 -12.40 1.14 -2.94
N ALA A 63 -12.40 -0.19 -2.81
CA ALA A 63 -11.67 -0.88 -1.74
C ALA A 63 -10.15 -0.66 -1.87
N VAL A 64 -9.61 -0.76 -3.09
CA VAL A 64 -8.18 -0.48 -3.37
C VAL A 64 -7.83 0.97 -3.06
N THR A 65 -8.67 1.93 -3.45
CA THR A 65 -8.50 3.34 -3.09
C THR A 65 -8.57 3.56 -1.58
N GLY A 66 -9.50 2.90 -0.88
CA GLY A 66 -9.61 2.96 0.59
C GLY A 66 -8.35 2.46 1.30
N LEU A 67 -7.74 1.38 0.81
CA LEU A 67 -6.44 0.90 1.29
C LEU A 67 -5.32 1.93 1.04
N GLY A 68 -5.38 2.64 -0.09
CA GLY A 68 -4.44 3.71 -0.38
C GLY A 68 -4.61 4.91 0.55
N VAL A 69 -5.84 5.34 0.84
CA VAL A 69 -6.14 6.40 1.83
C VAL A 69 -5.66 5.99 3.23
N LEU A 70 -5.88 4.74 3.63
CA LEU A 70 -5.39 4.22 4.90
C LEU A 70 -3.86 4.32 5.00
N ASN A 71 -3.13 3.99 3.93
CA ASN A 71 -1.68 4.16 3.87
C ASN A 71 -1.26 5.62 4.05
N LEU A 72 -1.96 6.58 3.43
CA LEU A 72 -1.68 8.00 3.63
C LEU A 72 -1.93 8.42 5.09
N VAL A 73 -3.04 7.99 5.69
CA VAL A 73 -3.35 8.29 7.09
C VAL A 73 -2.25 7.76 8.02
N ILE A 74 -1.82 6.51 7.82
CA ILE A 74 -0.71 5.92 8.59
C ILE A 74 0.58 6.73 8.40
N ALA A 75 0.92 7.11 7.17
CA ALA A 75 2.11 7.88 6.90
C ALA A 75 2.09 9.25 7.60
N PHE A 76 0.97 9.97 7.55
CA PHE A 76 0.82 11.24 8.26
C PHE A 76 0.83 11.07 9.78
N TRP A 77 0.23 9.99 10.30
CA TRP A 77 0.27 9.67 11.72
C TRP A 77 1.69 9.43 12.22
N GLU A 78 2.46 8.61 11.50
CA GLU A 78 3.86 8.32 11.78
C GLU A 78 4.75 9.56 11.66
N ALA A 79 4.48 10.43 10.68
CA ALA A 79 5.18 11.70 10.55
C ALA A 79 4.90 12.63 11.75
N ALA A 80 3.66 12.68 12.24
CA ALA A 80 3.29 13.47 13.42
C ALA A 80 3.90 12.91 14.73
N HIS A 81 3.95 11.58 14.86
CA HIS A 81 4.46 10.89 16.05
C HIS A 81 5.90 10.37 15.90
N PHE A 82 6.67 10.94 14.96
CA PHE A 82 7.98 10.45 14.55
C PHE A 82 8.94 10.13 15.70
N LYS A 83 8.99 11.00 16.72
CA LYS A 83 9.86 10.81 17.89
C LYS A 83 9.51 9.55 18.69
N GLN A 84 8.22 9.26 18.83
CA GLN A 84 7.73 8.10 19.56
C GLN A 84 8.01 6.81 18.78
N SER A 85 7.75 6.81 17.46
CA SER A 85 8.03 5.66 16.59
C SER A 85 9.52 5.28 16.57
N VAL A 86 10.41 6.27 16.52
CA VAL A 86 11.86 6.05 16.61
C VAL A 86 12.25 5.50 17.99
N ALA A 87 11.71 6.06 19.07
CA ALA A 87 12.01 5.60 20.44
C ALA A 87 11.57 4.15 20.67
N MET A 88 10.43 3.74 20.12
CA MET A 88 9.96 2.35 20.19
C MET A 88 10.91 1.36 19.49
N LEU A 89 11.45 1.72 18.32
CA LEU A 89 12.42 0.88 17.61
C LEU A 89 13.75 0.78 18.38
N GLN A 90 14.21 1.87 18.98
CA GLN A 90 15.43 1.88 19.79
C GLN A 90 15.31 1.02 21.06
N GLY A 91 14.16 1.07 21.75
CA GLY A 91 13.90 0.26 22.93
C GLY A 91 13.92 -1.25 22.62
N LYS A 92 13.28 -1.64 21.51
CA LYS A 92 13.20 -3.05 21.07
C LYS A 92 14.56 -3.63 20.66
N GLN A 93 15.46 -2.79 20.15
CA GLN A 93 16.81 -3.21 19.72
C GLN A 93 17.75 -3.45 20.90
N SER A 94 17.60 -2.70 22.01
CA SER A 94 18.38 -2.92 23.24
C SER A 94 18.00 -4.21 23.96
N GLU A 95 16.74 -4.63 23.92
CA GLU A 95 16.30 -5.90 24.50
C GLU A 95 16.73 -7.12 23.68
N SER A 96 16.79 -7.00 22.36
CA SER A 96 17.21 -8.11 21.48
C SER A 96 18.73 -8.36 21.48
N GLN A 97 19.53 -7.46 22.07
CA GLN A 97 21.00 -7.57 22.17
C GLN A 97 21.47 -8.09 23.54
N LYS A 98 20.55 -8.34 24.48
CA LYS A 98 20.83 -8.78 25.85
C LYS A 98 20.48 -10.25 26.04
#